data_AF-B8CF80-F1
#
_entry.id   AF-B8CF80-F1
#
_cell.length_a   1.000
_cell.length_b   1.000
_cell.length_c   1.000
_cell.angle_alpha   90.00
_cell.angle_beta   90.00
_cell.angle_gamma   90.00
#
_symmetry.space_group_name_H-M   'P 1'
#
loop_
_entity.id
_entity.type
_entity.pdbx_description
1 polymer ?
#
loop_
_entity_poly.entity_id
_entity_poly.type
_entity_poly.pdbx_seq_one_letter_code
_entity_poly.pdbx_strand_id
1 'polypeptide(L)'
;MCSSNSLTYKQSSCMDRHSTDVSDDSYHTNSTKSPNSITSFLKQLFLLTAVSISVLEFSQWLPFNIPYVSSAAIKTYIPAWYRYDTTNSLFDNSVWTYGTDYLLTVVMTILAVKCLRATDASSSGSDAANVNSNVGNASSFNLRMYSASLLICYAVSTLAGGWAHRHFTTISSLNTMHFRLLWIICVGNVSFASCYMGLIGREVQSKFGVKGLLPLGPVWFWPGYGLYMTIACGLGYISFKRPACDIFIAGITQFPSTFYCLVALGARTWPSLTTKKNASGGAEGGDVGGVDEGGKKNAIELSN
;
A
#
# COMPACT_ATOMS: atom_id res chain seq x y z
N MET A 1 -31.39 25.71 47.24
CA MET A 1 -30.60 26.56 46.32
C MET A 1 -30.34 25.76 45.05
N CYS A 2 -31.25 25.88 44.09
CA CYS A 2 -31.14 25.29 42.75
C CYS A 2 -30.95 26.43 41.76
N SER A 3 -29.90 26.37 40.94
CA SER A 3 -29.71 27.28 39.81
C SER A 3 -29.50 26.44 38.56
N SER A 4 -30.55 26.34 37.76
CA SER A 4 -30.58 25.65 36.48
C SER A 4 -30.08 26.61 35.40
N ASN A 5 -28.95 26.28 34.77
CA ASN A 5 -28.47 27.00 33.59
C ASN A 5 -29.13 26.44 32.32
N SER A 6 -30.04 27.24 31.75
CA SER A 6 -30.62 27.04 30.43
C SER A 6 -29.63 27.53 29.37
N LEU A 7 -29.22 26.64 28.46
CA LEU A 7 -28.44 26.96 27.27
C LEU A 7 -29.39 27.13 26.09
N THR A 8 -29.57 28.38 25.67
CA THR A 8 -30.37 28.79 24.51
C THR A 8 -29.60 28.54 23.22
N TYR A 9 -30.13 27.69 22.35
CA TYR A 9 -29.60 27.41 21.02
C TYR A 9 -29.96 28.56 20.08
N LYS A 10 -28.95 29.30 19.58
CA LYS A 10 -29.13 30.40 18.64
C LYS A 10 -29.11 29.86 17.21
N GLN A 11 -30.29 29.61 16.66
CA GLN A 11 -30.48 29.16 15.28
C GLN A 11 -30.28 30.35 14.33
N SER A 12 -29.13 30.41 13.65
CA SER A 12 -28.84 31.44 12.64
C SER A 12 -29.33 30.95 11.28
N SER A 13 -30.53 31.37 10.92
CA SER A 13 -31.03 31.34 9.54
C SER A 13 -30.29 32.40 8.73
N CYS A 14 -29.58 31.99 7.68
CA CYS A 14 -29.02 32.93 6.71
C CYS A 14 -29.04 32.32 5.31
N MET A 15 -29.81 32.99 4.45
CA MET A 15 -29.72 33.08 2.99
C MET A 15 -30.30 31.96 2.11
N ASP A 16 -31.57 32.21 1.77
CA ASP A 16 -32.11 32.09 0.42
C ASP A 16 -31.25 32.84 -0.63
N ARG A 17 -30.95 32.13 -1.72
CA ARG A 17 -30.86 32.57 -3.13
C ARG A 17 -29.72 31.84 -3.86
N HIS A 18 -30.07 30.85 -4.68
CA HIS A 18 -29.53 30.83 -6.03
C HIS A 18 -30.41 30.02 -6.99
N SER A 19 -30.73 30.66 -8.11
CA SER A 19 -31.49 30.18 -9.26
C SER A 19 -31.22 28.72 -9.64
N THR A 20 -32.28 27.93 -9.71
CA THR A 20 -32.34 26.69 -10.47
C THR A 20 -32.89 26.99 -11.87
N ASP A 21 -32.03 27.53 -12.74
CA ASP A 21 -32.17 27.36 -14.20
C ASP A 21 -31.05 26.41 -14.62
N VAL A 22 -31.34 25.12 -14.52
CA VAL A 22 -30.49 24.07 -15.08
C VAL A 22 -31.09 23.75 -16.44
N SER A 23 -30.48 24.33 -17.48
CA SER A 23 -30.74 23.93 -18.86
C SER A 23 -30.36 22.45 -19.02
N ASP A 24 -31.35 21.63 -19.35
CA ASP A 24 -31.24 20.24 -19.77
C ASP A 24 -30.50 20.14 -21.12
N ASP A 25 -29.19 20.39 -21.10
CA ASP A 25 -28.31 19.99 -22.19
C ASP A 25 -28.02 18.49 -22.05
N SER A 26 -28.99 17.71 -22.53
CA SER A 26 -28.91 16.28 -22.77
C SER A 26 -27.85 15.97 -23.85
N TYR A 27 -26.58 16.14 -23.49
CA TYR A 27 -25.47 15.56 -24.23
C TYR A 27 -25.53 14.04 -24.06
N HIS A 28 -26.30 13.40 -24.93
CA HIS A 28 -26.13 11.99 -25.28
C HIS A 28 -24.72 11.80 -25.86
N THR A 29 -23.72 11.71 -24.98
CA THR A 29 -22.45 11.10 -25.33
C THR A 29 -22.73 9.63 -25.55
N ASN A 30 -23.03 9.29 -26.80
CA ASN A 30 -23.00 7.93 -27.30
C ASN A 30 -21.58 7.40 -27.15
N SER A 31 -21.28 6.92 -25.95
CA SER A 31 -20.08 6.15 -25.61
C SER A 31 -20.18 4.85 -26.41
N THR A 32 -19.74 4.90 -27.65
CA THR A 32 -19.49 3.73 -28.48
C THR A 32 -18.54 2.83 -27.70
N LYS A 33 -19.08 1.77 -27.07
CA LYS A 33 -18.31 0.75 -26.38
C LYS A 33 -17.35 0.16 -27.41
N SER A 34 -16.12 0.65 -27.42
CA SER A 34 -15.09 0.18 -28.32
C SER A 34 -14.91 -1.34 -28.10
N PRO A 35 -15.05 -2.17 -29.15
CA PRO A 35 -14.88 -3.63 -29.05
C PRO A 35 -13.47 -4.03 -28.52
N ASN A 36 -12.55 -3.08 -28.42
CA ASN A 36 -11.23 -3.25 -27.82
C ASN A 36 -11.25 -3.42 -26.27
N SER A 37 -12.37 -3.17 -25.60
CA SER A 37 -12.47 -3.22 -24.13
C SER A 37 -12.34 -4.65 -23.57
N ILE A 38 -13.04 -5.63 -24.16
CA ILE A 38 -13.04 -7.03 -23.68
C ILE A 38 -11.66 -7.65 -23.86
N THR A 39 -11.04 -7.48 -25.03
CA THR A 39 -9.69 -8.01 -25.30
C THR A 39 -8.65 -7.42 -24.35
N SER A 40 -8.74 -6.12 -24.04
CA SER A 40 -7.85 -5.48 -23.06
C SER A 40 -8.04 -6.06 -21.65
N PHE A 41 -9.30 -6.21 -21.22
CA PHE A 41 -9.61 -6.82 -19.93
C PHE A 41 -9.09 -8.26 -19.83
N LEU A 42 -9.33 -9.09 -20.85
CA LEU A 42 -8.84 -10.48 -20.88
C LEU A 42 -7.31 -10.56 -20.84
N LYS A 43 -6.60 -9.66 -21.54
CA LYS A 43 -5.13 -9.57 -21.48
C LYS A 43 -4.65 -9.24 -20.06
N GLN A 44 -5.28 -8.29 -19.38
CA GLN A 44 -4.93 -7.92 -18.01
C GLN A 44 -5.26 -9.04 -17.00
N LEU A 45 -6.38 -9.74 -17.19
CA LEU A 45 -6.77 -10.88 -16.36
C LEU A 45 -5.78 -12.05 -16.53
N PHE A 46 -5.39 -12.33 -17.78
CA PHE A 46 -4.37 -13.34 -18.07
C PHE A 46 -3.03 -12.96 -17.41
N LEU A 47 -2.58 -11.71 -17.57
CA LEU A 47 -1.35 -11.23 -16.94
C LEU A 47 -1.42 -11.35 -15.41
N LEU A 48 -2.54 -10.94 -14.80
CA LEU A 48 -2.76 -11.07 -13.36
C LEU A 48 -2.61 -12.53 -12.92
N THR A 49 -3.29 -13.44 -13.62
CA THR A 49 -3.26 -14.87 -13.31
C THR A 49 -1.85 -15.45 -13.45
N ALA A 50 -1.20 -15.15 -14.57
CA ALA A 50 0.15 -15.63 -14.87
C ALA A 50 1.17 -15.14 -13.85
N VAL A 51 1.14 -13.84 -13.50
CA VAL A 51 2.03 -13.27 -12.47
C VAL A 51 1.74 -13.92 -11.12
N SER A 52 0.46 -14.07 -10.75
CA SER A 52 0.10 -14.62 -9.44
C SER A 52 0.55 -16.08 -9.28
N ILE A 53 0.31 -16.92 -10.29
CA ILE A 53 0.79 -18.32 -10.29
C ILE A 53 2.31 -18.35 -10.23
N SER A 54 2.99 -17.59 -11.11
CA SER A 54 4.45 -17.59 -11.18
C SER A 54 5.10 -17.19 -9.86
N VAL A 55 4.52 -16.19 -9.18
CA VAL A 55 5.05 -15.72 -7.88
C VAL A 55 4.75 -16.71 -6.77
N LEU A 56 3.59 -17.38 -6.78
CA LEU A 56 3.28 -18.43 -5.82
C LEU A 56 4.26 -19.60 -5.95
N GLU A 57 4.47 -20.09 -7.18
CA GLU A 57 5.44 -21.16 -7.47
C GLU A 57 6.88 -20.73 -7.08
N PHE A 58 7.28 -19.52 -7.46
CA PHE A 58 8.57 -18.96 -7.07
C PHE A 58 8.72 -18.88 -5.55
N SER A 59 7.67 -18.47 -4.84
CA SER A 59 7.71 -18.34 -3.37
C SER A 59 7.95 -19.68 -2.68
N GLN A 60 7.38 -20.76 -3.23
CA GLN A 60 7.57 -22.12 -2.74
C GLN A 60 8.93 -22.70 -3.16
N TRP A 61 9.41 -22.36 -4.35
CA TRP A 61 10.70 -22.81 -4.87
C TRP A 61 11.89 -22.14 -4.19
N LEU A 62 11.79 -20.84 -3.87
CA LEU A 62 12.91 -20.01 -3.42
C LEU A 62 13.65 -20.58 -2.20
N PRO A 63 13.00 -21.00 -1.09
CA PRO A 63 13.70 -21.52 0.09
C PRO A 63 14.64 -22.70 -0.21
N PHE A 64 14.31 -23.53 -1.21
CA PHE A 64 15.09 -24.70 -1.57
C PHE A 64 16.30 -24.40 -2.45
N ASN A 65 16.35 -23.21 -3.06
CA ASN A 65 17.37 -22.83 -4.04
C ASN A 65 18.33 -21.75 -3.53
N ILE A 66 18.18 -21.31 -2.28
CA ILE A 66 19.15 -20.44 -1.63
C ILE A 66 20.40 -21.28 -1.27
N PRO A 67 21.59 -20.89 -1.76
CA PRO A 67 22.84 -21.56 -1.42
C PRO A 67 23.02 -21.68 0.09
N TYR A 68 23.54 -22.83 0.55
CA TYR A 68 23.78 -23.15 1.96
C TYR A 68 22.55 -23.32 2.87
N VAL A 69 21.33 -23.06 2.38
CA VAL A 69 20.10 -23.17 3.19
C VAL A 69 19.21 -24.35 2.76
N SER A 70 19.42 -24.92 1.58
CA SER A 70 18.57 -25.96 0.98
C SER A 70 18.32 -27.17 1.91
N SER A 71 19.35 -27.69 2.60
CA SER A 71 19.20 -28.82 3.52
C SER A 71 18.33 -28.49 4.74
N ALA A 72 18.37 -27.25 5.23
CA ALA A 72 17.49 -26.78 6.30
C ALA A 72 16.07 -26.58 5.76
N ALA A 73 15.92 -26.05 4.54
CA ALA A 73 14.63 -25.84 3.91
C ALA A 73 13.84 -27.14 3.72
N ILE A 74 14.50 -28.22 3.26
CA ILE A 74 13.87 -29.55 3.10
C ILE A 74 13.24 -30.07 4.40
N LYS A 75 13.84 -29.78 5.56
CA LYS A 75 13.33 -30.19 6.87
C LYS A 75 12.25 -29.26 7.43
N THR A 76 12.13 -28.07 6.87
CA THR A 76 11.39 -26.94 7.46
C THR A 76 10.13 -26.61 6.67
N TYR A 77 10.20 -26.65 5.34
CA TYR A 77 9.09 -26.34 4.41
C TYR A 77 8.38 -27.62 3.95
N ILE A 78 7.94 -28.45 4.91
CA ILE A 78 7.11 -29.63 4.62
C ILE A 78 5.66 -29.15 4.47
N PRO A 79 4.98 -29.37 3.33
CA PRO A 79 3.59 -28.95 3.16
C PRO A 79 2.65 -29.63 4.18
N ALA A 80 1.74 -28.84 4.76
CA ALA A 80 0.73 -29.32 5.70
C ALA A 80 -0.66 -29.39 5.08
N TRP A 81 -1.03 -28.47 4.20
CA TRP A 81 -2.41 -28.36 3.68
C TRP A 81 -3.45 -28.32 4.82
N TYR A 82 -3.14 -27.59 5.89
CA TYR A 82 -3.90 -27.56 7.14
C TYR A 82 -4.14 -28.93 7.81
N ARG A 83 -3.26 -29.90 7.58
CA ARG A 83 -3.23 -31.20 8.26
C ARG A 83 -1.93 -31.27 9.07
N TYR A 84 -2.02 -31.09 10.38
CA TYR A 84 -0.86 -31.09 11.28
C TYR A 84 -0.71 -32.44 11.98
N ASP A 85 0.53 -32.87 12.20
CA ASP A 85 0.85 -34.18 12.81
C ASP A 85 1.84 -34.03 13.95
N THR A 86 1.95 -35.06 14.80
CA THR A 86 2.81 -35.05 15.98
C THR A 86 4.30 -35.17 15.68
N THR A 87 4.68 -35.56 14.46
CA THR A 87 6.06 -35.90 14.11
C THR A 87 6.81 -34.70 13.56
N ASN A 88 6.16 -33.93 12.68
CA ASN A 88 6.78 -32.84 11.93
C ASN A 88 6.24 -31.47 12.31
N SER A 89 5.03 -31.40 12.91
CA SER A 89 4.43 -30.10 13.21
C SER A 89 4.96 -29.50 14.50
N LEU A 90 5.47 -28.29 14.38
CA LEU A 90 5.97 -27.49 15.48
C LEU A 90 5.37 -26.09 15.38
N PHE A 91 4.57 -25.74 16.37
CA PHE A 91 3.98 -24.42 16.51
C PHE A 91 4.54 -23.79 17.77
N ASP A 92 5.25 -22.68 17.60
CA ASP A 92 5.84 -21.97 18.73
C ASP A 92 4.75 -21.28 19.53
N ASN A 93 4.67 -21.54 20.83
CA ASN A 93 3.71 -20.92 21.74
C ASN A 93 4.43 -20.11 22.84
N SER A 94 5.69 -19.74 22.60
CA SER A 94 6.49 -18.99 23.56
C SER A 94 5.92 -17.60 23.81
N VAL A 95 6.12 -17.11 25.04
CA VAL A 95 5.73 -15.76 25.47
C VAL A 95 6.32 -14.69 24.57
N TRP A 96 7.54 -14.92 24.06
CA TRP A 96 8.22 -14.01 23.16
C TRP A 96 7.50 -13.89 21.82
N THR A 97 7.08 -15.00 21.22
CA THR A 97 6.45 -14.99 19.91
C THR A 97 5.11 -14.26 19.93
N TYR A 98 4.16 -14.67 20.79
CA TYR A 98 2.89 -13.94 20.85
C TYR A 98 3.03 -12.54 21.47
N GLY A 99 4.02 -12.32 22.35
CA GLY A 99 4.32 -11.01 22.92
C GLY A 99 4.77 -10.01 21.86
N THR A 100 5.66 -10.43 20.95
CA THR A 100 6.11 -9.62 19.82
C THR A 100 4.96 -9.33 18.85
N ASP A 101 4.10 -10.30 18.57
CA ASP A 101 2.91 -10.11 17.74
C ASP A 101 1.96 -9.04 18.29
N TYR A 102 1.67 -9.08 19.61
CA TYR A 102 0.84 -8.04 20.24
C TYR A 102 1.51 -6.66 20.23
N LEU A 103 2.83 -6.60 20.45
CA LEU A 103 3.58 -5.35 20.36
C LEU A 103 3.53 -4.76 18.95
N LEU A 104 3.77 -5.58 17.91
CA LEU A 104 3.69 -5.16 16.52
C LEU A 104 2.28 -4.68 16.16
N THR A 105 1.24 -5.36 16.65
CA THR A 105 -0.16 -4.95 16.47
C THR A 105 -0.38 -3.51 16.94
N VAL A 106 0.10 -3.17 18.13
CA VAL A 106 -0.01 -1.81 18.71
C VAL A 106 0.75 -0.81 17.85
N VAL A 107 2.00 -1.10 17.49
CA VAL A 107 2.84 -0.20 16.66
C VAL A 107 2.18 0.06 15.31
N MET A 108 1.75 -0.98 14.60
CA MET A 108 1.11 -0.84 13.28
C MET A 108 -0.20 -0.06 13.37
N THR A 109 -1.00 -0.26 14.42
CA THR A 109 -2.24 0.49 14.66
C THR A 109 -1.96 1.98 14.88
N ILE A 110 -0.95 2.32 15.70
CA ILE A 110 -0.55 3.72 15.94
C ILE A 110 -0.07 4.38 14.64
N LEU A 111 0.74 3.67 13.85
CA LEU A 111 1.21 4.18 12.56
C LEU A 111 0.06 4.36 11.56
N ALA A 112 -0.90 3.43 11.51
CA ALA A 112 -2.08 3.55 10.66
C ALA A 112 -2.91 4.80 11.01
N VAL A 113 -3.15 5.03 12.31
CA VAL A 113 -3.83 6.24 12.79
C VAL A 113 -3.04 7.50 12.41
N LYS A 114 -1.71 7.46 12.51
CA LYS A 114 -0.86 8.58 12.06
C LYS A 114 -0.97 8.83 10.55
N CYS A 115 -1.02 7.79 9.71
CA CYS A 115 -1.24 7.95 8.27
C CYS A 115 -2.60 8.61 7.98
N LEU A 116 -3.66 8.21 8.68
CA LEU A 116 -5.01 8.79 8.51
C LEU A 116 -5.09 10.24 9.01
N ARG A 117 -4.36 10.58 10.06
CA ARG A 117 -4.34 11.93 10.66
C ARG A 117 -3.32 12.87 10.04
N ALA A 118 -2.41 12.39 9.22
CA ALA A 118 -1.43 13.22 8.53
C ALA A 118 -2.18 14.25 7.67
N THR A 119 -2.00 15.54 7.93
CA THR A 119 -2.49 16.64 7.11
C THR A 119 -1.36 17.17 6.24
N ASP A 120 -1.68 17.74 5.08
CA ASP A 120 -0.66 18.34 4.22
C ASP A 120 0.02 19.50 4.96
N ALA A 121 1.36 19.45 5.08
CA ALA A 121 2.16 20.46 5.76
C ALA A 121 1.97 21.89 5.20
N SER A 122 1.50 22.00 3.96
CA SER A 122 1.14 23.26 3.29
C SER A 122 -0.05 23.99 3.93
N SER A 123 -0.77 23.36 4.87
CA SER A 123 -1.94 23.94 5.55
C SER A 123 -1.64 24.61 6.89
N SER A 124 -0.42 24.50 7.41
CA SER A 124 -0.02 25.09 8.71
C SER A 124 0.83 26.36 8.58
N GLY A 125 1.08 26.84 7.35
CA GLY A 125 1.66 28.16 7.09
C GLY A 125 0.54 29.20 7.00
N SER A 126 0.45 30.03 8.02
CA SER A 126 -0.43 31.18 8.14
C SER A 126 -0.25 32.20 7.00
N ASP A 127 -1.37 32.85 6.70
CA ASP A 127 -1.55 34.12 5.99
C ASP A 127 -1.82 34.05 4.47
N ALA A 128 -3.14 34.09 4.17
CA ALA A 128 -3.73 34.88 3.10
C ALA A 128 -3.19 34.66 1.66
N ALA A 129 -3.40 33.47 1.10
CA ALA A 129 -3.82 33.27 -0.31
C ALA A 129 -3.70 31.79 -0.70
N ASN A 130 -4.83 31.09 -0.88
CA ASN A 130 -5.11 30.41 -2.15
C ASN A 130 -6.37 29.54 -2.05
N VAL A 131 -7.35 29.88 -2.88
CA VAL A 131 -8.55 29.11 -3.24
C VAL A 131 -8.20 27.73 -3.87
N ASN A 132 -6.91 27.40 -4.06
CA ASN A 132 -6.40 26.14 -4.61
C ASN A 132 -5.95 25.09 -3.57
N SER A 133 -6.10 25.33 -2.26
CA SER A 133 -5.70 24.39 -1.20
C SER A 133 -6.51 23.07 -1.18
N ASN A 134 -7.69 23.05 -1.80
CA ASN A 134 -8.51 21.83 -1.93
C ASN A 134 -7.89 20.77 -2.86
N VAL A 135 -7.07 21.17 -3.83
CA VAL A 135 -6.50 20.25 -4.84
C VAL A 135 -5.33 19.44 -4.27
N GLY A 136 -4.52 20.03 -3.39
CA GLY A 136 -3.40 19.35 -2.72
C GLY A 136 -3.85 18.22 -1.81
N ASN A 137 -4.88 18.49 -0.98
CA ASN A 137 -5.35 17.56 0.05
C ASN A 137 -6.01 16.29 -0.54
N ALA A 138 -6.72 16.44 -1.67
CA ALA A 138 -7.25 15.31 -2.43
C ALA A 138 -6.13 14.43 -3.02
N SER A 139 -4.98 15.03 -3.36
CA SER A 139 -3.85 14.31 -3.96
C SER A 139 -3.10 13.43 -2.96
N SER A 140 -3.02 13.79 -1.67
CA SER A 140 -2.36 12.95 -0.66
C SER A 140 -3.31 11.93 -0.03
N PHE A 141 -4.63 12.09 -0.18
CA PHE A 141 -5.64 11.26 0.48
C PHE A 141 -5.51 9.76 0.15
N ASN A 142 -5.41 9.39 -1.13
CA ASN A 142 -5.28 7.98 -1.53
C ASN A 142 -4.03 7.32 -0.95
N LEU A 143 -2.89 8.02 -0.96
CA LEU A 143 -1.64 7.51 -0.40
C LEU A 143 -1.75 7.27 1.11
N ARG A 144 -2.39 8.21 1.84
CA ARG A 144 -2.67 8.06 3.28
C ARG A 144 -3.56 6.86 3.55
N MET A 145 -4.64 6.71 2.78
CA MET A 145 -5.57 5.58 2.90
C MET A 145 -4.89 4.25 2.60
N TYR A 146 -4.17 4.12 1.49
CA TYR A 146 -3.48 2.87 1.15
C TYR A 146 -2.38 2.52 2.15
N SER A 147 -1.63 3.51 2.63
CA SER A 147 -0.61 3.28 3.66
C SER A 147 -1.23 2.86 5.00
N ALA A 148 -2.33 3.49 5.41
CA ALA A 148 -3.07 3.08 6.60
C ALA A 148 -3.65 1.67 6.45
N SER A 149 -4.24 1.34 5.31
CA SER A 149 -4.78 0.00 5.05
C SER A 149 -3.70 -1.07 5.04
N LEU A 150 -2.52 -0.79 4.48
CA LEU A 150 -1.36 -1.69 4.57
C LEU A 150 -1.01 -2.01 6.03
N LEU A 151 -0.91 -0.97 6.87
CA LEU A 151 -0.59 -1.11 8.28
C LEU A 151 -1.71 -1.82 9.06
N ILE A 152 -2.97 -1.59 8.72
CA ILE A 152 -4.12 -2.30 9.30
C ILE A 152 -4.06 -3.79 8.94
N CYS A 153 -3.73 -4.16 7.70
CA CYS A 153 -3.54 -5.57 7.33
C CYS A 153 -2.48 -6.24 8.21
N TYR A 154 -1.33 -5.60 8.41
CA TYR A 154 -0.32 -6.14 9.31
C TYR A 154 -0.77 -6.18 10.78
N ALA A 155 -1.47 -5.15 11.27
CA ALA A 155 -1.99 -5.14 12.64
C ALA A 155 -3.00 -6.29 12.87
N VAL A 156 -3.93 -6.51 11.94
CA VAL A 156 -4.88 -7.62 12.00
C VAL A 156 -4.16 -8.96 11.91
N SER A 157 -3.16 -9.06 11.03
CA SER A 157 -2.34 -10.26 10.88
C SER A 157 -1.62 -10.64 12.18
N THR A 158 -0.91 -9.69 12.79
CA THR A 158 -0.16 -9.93 14.03
C THR A 158 -1.11 -10.15 15.22
N LEU A 159 -2.27 -9.49 15.26
CA LEU A 159 -3.27 -9.76 16.29
C LEU A 159 -3.78 -11.20 16.23
N ALA A 160 -4.08 -11.67 15.01
CA ALA A 160 -4.50 -13.05 14.77
C ALA A 160 -3.38 -14.05 15.07
N GLY A 161 -2.13 -13.73 14.70
CA GLY A 161 -0.93 -14.51 15.02
C GLY A 161 -0.72 -14.66 16.53
N GLY A 162 -0.70 -13.54 17.27
CA GLY A 162 -0.52 -13.55 18.72
C GLY A 162 -1.64 -14.29 19.43
N TRP A 163 -2.89 -14.14 18.97
CA TRP A 163 -4.00 -14.95 19.48
C TRP A 163 -3.82 -16.44 19.20
N ALA A 164 -3.40 -16.80 17.99
CA ALA A 164 -3.20 -18.18 17.58
C ALA A 164 -2.11 -18.86 18.42
N HIS A 165 -0.93 -18.22 18.50
CA HIS A 165 0.23 -18.67 19.28
C HIS A 165 -0.04 -18.78 20.79
N ARG A 166 -1.01 -18.03 21.31
CA ARG A 166 -1.39 -18.12 22.74
C ARG A 166 -2.36 -19.27 23.03
N HIS A 167 -3.26 -19.61 22.10
CA HIS A 167 -4.41 -20.48 22.39
C HIS A 167 -4.37 -21.85 21.71
N PHE A 168 -3.66 -22.01 20.60
CA PHE A 168 -3.63 -23.27 19.84
C PHE A 168 -2.34 -24.05 20.10
N THR A 169 -2.22 -24.58 21.31
CA THR A 169 -0.97 -25.17 21.82
C THR A 169 -0.80 -26.67 21.52
N THR A 170 -1.83 -27.32 20.96
CA THR A 170 -1.83 -28.78 20.71
C THR A 170 -2.09 -29.12 19.25
N ILE A 171 -1.59 -30.25 18.76
CA ILE A 171 -1.85 -30.72 17.38
C ILE A 171 -3.36 -30.85 17.09
N SER A 172 -4.14 -31.31 18.07
CA SER A 172 -5.59 -31.39 17.92
C SER A 172 -6.21 -30.00 17.68
N SER A 173 -5.78 -29.00 18.44
CA SER A 173 -6.25 -27.62 18.27
C SER A 173 -5.87 -27.00 16.91
N LEU A 174 -4.67 -27.29 16.38
CA LEU A 174 -4.23 -26.82 15.05
C LEU A 174 -5.03 -27.42 13.89
N ASN A 175 -5.65 -28.59 14.09
CA ASN A 175 -6.49 -29.24 13.08
C ASN A 175 -7.97 -28.81 13.15
N THR A 176 -8.31 -27.80 13.95
CA THR A 176 -9.68 -27.28 14.04
C THR A 176 -9.98 -26.23 12.98
N MET A 177 -11.27 -26.06 12.66
CA MET A 177 -11.72 -24.97 11.78
C MET A 177 -11.44 -23.58 12.37
N HIS A 178 -11.47 -23.44 13.70
CA HIS A 178 -11.15 -22.19 14.38
C HIS A 178 -9.70 -21.76 14.11
N PHE A 179 -8.75 -22.69 14.25
CA PHE A 179 -7.35 -22.41 13.92
C PHE A 179 -7.22 -22.01 12.46
N ARG A 180 -7.82 -22.78 11.54
CA ARG A 180 -7.74 -22.50 10.10
C ARG A 180 -8.25 -21.09 9.76
N LEU A 181 -9.43 -20.71 10.24
CA LEU A 181 -9.98 -19.38 9.98
C LEU A 181 -9.07 -18.28 10.53
N LEU A 182 -8.58 -18.44 11.77
CA LEU A 182 -7.69 -17.45 12.38
C LEU A 182 -6.34 -17.37 11.65
N TRP A 183 -5.81 -18.51 11.22
CA TRP A 183 -4.54 -18.59 10.49
C TRP A 183 -4.65 -18.01 9.09
N ILE A 184 -5.80 -18.18 8.42
CA ILE A 184 -6.13 -17.48 7.17
C ILE A 184 -6.19 -15.97 7.40
N ILE A 185 -6.76 -15.50 8.52
CA ILE A 185 -6.73 -14.07 8.86
C ILE A 185 -5.29 -13.62 9.07
N CYS A 186 -4.45 -14.40 9.76
CA CYS A 186 -3.04 -14.08 9.98
C CYS A 186 -2.26 -14.00 8.66
N VAL A 187 -2.04 -15.15 8.01
CA VAL A 187 -1.19 -15.31 6.83
C VAL A 187 -1.83 -14.71 5.58
N GLY A 188 -3.16 -14.78 5.47
CA GLY A 188 -3.90 -14.21 4.36
C GLY A 188 -3.86 -12.69 4.35
N ASN A 189 -3.84 -12.00 5.50
CA ASN A 189 -3.62 -10.55 5.55
C ASN A 189 -2.17 -10.16 5.21
N VAL A 190 -1.17 -10.98 5.61
CA VAL A 190 0.20 -10.79 5.12
C VAL A 190 0.21 -10.86 3.60
N SER A 191 -0.38 -11.89 3.02
CA SER A 191 -0.46 -12.04 1.57
C SER A 191 -1.23 -10.87 0.91
N PHE A 192 -2.35 -10.46 1.50
CA PHE A 192 -3.18 -9.37 0.98
C PHE A 192 -2.49 -7.99 1.05
N ALA A 193 -1.55 -7.79 1.97
CA ALA A 193 -0.80 -6.55 2.12
C ALA A 193 -0.12 -6.10 0.80
N SER A 194 0.23 -7.05 -0.08
CA SER A 194 0.77 -6.77 -1.42
C SER A 194 -0.16 -5.90 -2.29
N CYS A 195 -1.48 -5.99 -2.08
CA CYS A 195 -2.47 -5.13 -2.71
C CYS A 195 -2.13 -3.66 -2.47
N TYR A 196 -1.98 -3.29 -1.20
CA TYR A 196 -1.75 -1.90 -0.82
C TYR A 196 -0.36 -1.42 -1.19
N MET A 197 0.68 -2.27 -1.12
CA MET A 197 2.01 -1.92 -1.63
C MET A 197 1.97 -1.55 -3.12
N GLY A 198 1.30 -2.37 -3.92
CA GLY A 198 1.14 -2.13 -5.36
C GLY A 198 0.32 -0.86 -5.66
N LEU A 199 -0.77 -0.63 -4.91
CA LEU A 199 -1.58 0.58 -5.02
C LEU A 199 -0.80 1.85 -4.63
N ILE A 200 0.02 1.79 -3.57
CA ILE A 200 0.93 2.87 -3.18
C ILE A 200 1.91 3.17 -4.31
N GLY A 201 2.60 2.14 -4.83
CA GLY A 201 3.53 2.29 -5.93
C GLY A 201 2.87 2.90 -7.17
N ARG A 202 1.65 2.48 -7.48
CA ARG A 202 0.90 2.97 -8.65
C ARG A 202 0.54 4.44 -8.47
N GLU A 203 0.09 4.81 -7.29
CA GLU A 203 -0.30 6.18 -6.97
C GLU A 203 0.92 7.12 -6.97
N VAL A 204 2.04 6.67 -6.43
CA VAL A 204 3.33 7.38 -6.49
C VAL A 204 3.76 7.57 -7.95
N GLN A 205 3.77 6.49 -8.75
CA GLN A 205 4.14 6.56 -10.16
C GLN A 205 3.21 7.50 -10.94
N SER A 206 1.91 7.47 -10.67
CA SER A 206 0.91 8.28 -11.36
C SER A 206 1.04 9.78 -11.06
N LYS A 207 1.49 10.15 -9.85
CA LYS A 207 1.55 11.55 -9.39
C LYS A 207 2.95 12.16 -9.48
N PHE A 208 3.98 11.36 -9.24
CA PHE A 208 5.35 11.82 -9.06
C PHE A 208 6.37 11.07 -9.93
N GLY A 209 5.95 10.03 -10.65
CA GLY A 209 6.84 9.17 -11.43
C GLY A 209 7.21 9.72 -12.81
N VAL A 210 8.27 9.16 -13.38
CA VAL A 210 8.66 9.40 -14.78
C VAL A 210 7.69 8.67 -15.71
N LYS A 211 7.07 9.39 -16.64
CA LYS A 211 6.13 8.81 -17.62
C LYS A 211 6.77 7.64 -18.37
N GLY A 212 6.07 6.50 -18.40
CA GLY A 212 6.49 5.31 -19.14
C GLY A 212 7.46 4.37 -18.40
N LEU A 213 7.98 4.74 -17.22
CA LEU A 213 8.92 3.88 -16.49
C LEU A 213 8.27 2.60 -15.96
N LEU A 214 7.10 2.74 -15.33
CA LEU A 214 6.34 1.62 -14.79
C LEU A 214 4.94 1.57 -15.42
N PRO A 215 4.43 0.38 -15.77
CA PRO A 215 3.07 0.24 -16.25
C PRO A 215 2.09 0.54 -15.10
N LEU A 216 1.14 1.44 -15.31
CA LEU A 216 0.15 1.79 -14.29
C LEU A 216 -0.94 0.73 -14.10
N GLY A 217 -1.15 -0.12 -15.11
CA GLY A 217 -2.17 -1.17 -15.12
C GLY A 217 -3.59 -0.67 -14.78
N PRO A 218 -4.58 -1.57 -14.78
CA PRO A 218 -5.87 -1.26 -14.17
C PRO A 218 -5.74 -1.20 -12.64
N VAL A 219 -6.50 -0.31 -11.98
CA VAL A 219 -6.47 -0.14 -10.51
C VAL A 219 -6.80 -1.45 -9.77
N TRP A 220 -7.64 -2.31 -10.36
CA TRP A 220 -8.03 -3.59 -9.78
C TRP A 220 -6.96 -4.69 -9.85
N PHE A 221 -5.85 -4.48 -10.58
CA PHE A 221 -4.79 -5.49 -10.72
C PHE A 221 -4.22 -5.90 -9.36
N TRP A 222 -3.80 -4.93 -8.54
CA TRP A 222 -3.19 -5.20 -7.24
C TRP A 222 -4.18 -5.80 -6.20
N PRO A 223 -5.44 -5.32 -6.09
CA PRO A 223 -6.48 -6.02 -5.34
C PRO A 223 -6.70 -7.46 -5.79
N GLY A 224 -6.77 -7.71 -7.11
CA GLY A 224 -6.91 -9.05 -7.65
C GLY A 224 -5.73 -9.95 -7.29
N TYR A 225 -4.52 -9.40 -7.32
CA TYR A 225 -3.29 -10.12 -6.96
C TYR A 225 -3.27 -10.49 -5.47
N GLY A 226 -3.53 -9.51 -4.60
CA GLY A 226 -3.62 -9.75 -3.15
C GLY A 226 -4.70 -10.78 -2.82
N LEU A 227 -5.88 -10.66 -3.43
CA LEU A 227 -6.99 -11.60 -3.23
C LEU A 227 -6.63 -13.02 -3.68
N TYR A 228 -5.98 -13.17 -4.83
CA TYR A 228 -5.52 -14.47 -5.31
C TYR A 228 -4.60 -15.14 -4.28
N MET A 229 -3.61 -14.40 -3.74
CA MET A 229 -2.67 -14.95 -2.76
C MET A 229 -3.38 -15.31 -1.44
N THR A 230 -4.32 -14.49 -0.98
CA THR A 230 -5.16 -14.81 0.19
C THR A 230 -6.01 -16.06 -0.04
N ILE A 231 -6.59 -16.24 -1.23
CA ILE A 231 -7.35 -17.45 -1.58
C ILE A 231 -6.42 -18.67 -1.61
N ALA A 232 -5.23 -18.56 -2.22
CA ALA A 232 -4.24 -19.64 -2.23
C ALA A 232 -3.83 -20.06 -0.81
N CYS A 233 -3.65 -19.09 0.10
CA CYS A 233 -3.47 -19.34 1.53
C CYS A 233 -4.67 -20.09 2.13
N GLY A 234 -5.90 -19.64 1.87
CA GLY A 234 -7.14 -20.28 2.34
C GLY A 234 -7.31 -21.72 1.88
N LEU A 235 -6.88 -22.03 0.66
CA LEU A 235 -6.89 -23.38 0.09
C LEU A 235 -5.74 -24.27 0.60
N GLY A 236 -4.79 -23.70 1.36
CA GLY A 236 -3.70 -24.44 2.00
C GLY A 236 -2.43 -24.56 1.17
N TYR A 237 -2.33 -23.88 0.01
CA TYR A 237 -1.10 -23.86 -0.80
C TYR A 237 0.08 -23.21 -0.06
N ILE A 238 -0.18 -22.36 0.93
CA ILE A 238 0.84 -21.69 1.75
C ILE A 238 0.88 -22.31 3.18
N SER A 239 0.27 -23.47 3.41
CA SER A 239 0.25 -24.11 4.73
C SER A 239 1.35 -25.17 4.85
N PHE A 240 2.26 -25.00 5.81
CA PHE A 240 3.39 -25.88 6.11
C PHE A 240 3.31 -26.42 7.53
N LYS A 241 4.01 -27.53 7.79
CA LYS A 241 4.00 -28.22 9.10
C LYS A 241 4.54 -27.33 10.22
N ARG A 242 5.39 -26.36 9.87
CA ARG A 242 5.88 -25.31 10.77
C ARG A 242 5.22 -24.00 10.37
N PRO A 243 4.17 -23.54 11.07
CA PRO A 243 3.37 -22.40 10.60
C PRO A 243 4.15 -21.09 10.43
N ALA A 244 5.32 -20.92 11.09
CA ALA A 244 6.22 -19.80 10.81
C ALA A 244 6.67 -19.73 9.33
N CYS A 245 6.77 -20.88 8.66
CA CYS A 245 7.06 -20.95 7.22
C CYS A 245 5.94 -20.34 6.37
N ASP A 246 4.68 -20.46 6.80
CA ASP A 246 3.51 -19.92 6.09
C ASP A 246 3.63 -18.40 5.96
N ILE A 247 3.99 -17.73 7.06
CA ILE A 247 4.22 -16.27 7.11
C ILE A 247 5.40 -15.88 6.22
N PHE A 248 6.48 -16.66 6.24
CA PHE A 248 7.65 -16.38 5.40
C PHE A 248 7.33 -16.47 3.90
N ILE A 249 6.62 -17.52 3.49
CA ILE A 249 6.19 -17.71 2.09
C ILE A 249 5.22 -16.60 1.69
N ALA A 250 4.26 -16.26 2.55
CA ALA A 250 3.38 -15.10 2.35
C ALA A 250 4.14 -13.77 2.27
N GLY A 251 5.29 -13.64 2.94
CA GLY A 251 6.21 -12.51 2.78
C GLY A 251 6.86 -12.49 1.40
N ILE A 252 7.34 -13.63 0.90
CA ILE A 252 7.95 -13.72 -0.44
C ILE A 252 6.96 -13.34 -1.54
N THR A 253 5.67 -13.70 -1.40
CA THR A 253 4.65 -13.30 -2.39
C THR A 253 4.44 -11.78 -2.45
N GLN A 254 4.92 -10.99 -1.50
CA GLN A 254 4.87 -9.53 -1.58
C GLN A 254 5.94 -8.94 -2.53
N PHE A 255 6.99 -9.71 -2.86
CA PHE A 255 8.17 -9.24 -3.61
C PHE A 255 7.83 -8.39 -4.86
N PRO A 256 6.93 -8.79 -5.77
CA PRO A 256 6.62 -7.99 -6.95
C PRO A 256 6.00 -6.63 -6.60
N SER A 257 5.10 -6.59 -5.63
CA SER A 257 4.43 -5.36 -5.19
C SER A 257 5.38 -4.43 -4.44
N THR A 258 6.27 -4.99 -3.62
CA THR A 258 7.33 -4.25 -2.92
C THR A 258 8.31 -3.66 -3.94
N PHE A 259 8.79 -4.47 -4.88
CA PHE A 259 9.70 -4.02 -5.94
C PHE A 259 9.06 -2.90 -6.76
N TYR A 260 7.82 -3.07 -7.20
CA TYR A 260 7.08 -2.05 -7.94
C TYR A 260 6.96 -0.73 -7.15
N CYS A 261 6.62 -0.82 -5.86
CA CYS A 261 6.53 0.33 -4.97
C CYS A 261 7.88 1.05 -4.80
N LEU A 262 8.96 0.29 -4.58
CA LEU A 262 10.31 0.84 -4.40
C LEU A 262 10.83 1.51 -5.67
N VAL A 263 10.61 0.91 -6.85
CA VAL A 263 10.99 1.53 -8.13
C VAL A 263 10.23 2.83 -8.35
N ALA A 264 8.92 2.86 -8.08
CA ALA A 264 8.11 4.07 -8.18
C ALA A 264 8.61 5.18 -7.24
N LEU A 265 8.99 4.83 -6.01
CA LEU A 265 9.54 5.77 -5.03
C LEU A 265 10.93 6.25 -5.39
N GLY A 266 11.80 5.37 -5.91
CA GLY A 266 13.16 5.69 -6.29
C GLY A 266 13.24 6.57 -7.54
N ALA A 267 12.33 6.36 -8.49
CA ALA A 267 12.30 7.09 -9.74
C ALA A 267 11.47 8.38 -9.73
N ARG A 268 11.01 8.82 -8.55
CA ARG A 268 10.19 10.02 -8.46
C ARG A 268 10.99 11.28 -8.82
N THR A 269 10.36 12.18 -9.58
CA THR A 269 10.92 13.51 -9.82
C THR A 269 10.58 14.40 -8.62
N TRP A 270 11.60 14.75 -7.84
CA TRP A 270 11.42 15.73 -6.79
C TRP A 270 11.20 17.12 -7.40
N PRO A 271 10.24 17.90 -6.89
CA PRO A 271 10.19 19.32 -7.21
C PRO A 271 11.54 19.91 -6.81
N SER A 272 12.33 20.33 -7.79
CA SER A 272 13.52 21.13 -7.51
C SER A 272 13.03 22.32 -6.69
N LEU A 273 13.59 22.51 -5.49
CA LEU A 273 13.41 23.74 -4.73
C LEU A 273 14.05 24.83 -5.57
N THR A 274 13.30 25.37 -6.54
CA THR A 274 13.72 26.54 -7.30
C THR A 274 13.83 27.63 -6.26
N THR A 275 15.05 27.83 -5.78
CA THR A 275 15.38 28.91 -4.86
C THR A 275 14.93 30.15 -5.59
N LYS A 276 13.86 30.80 -5.10
CA LYS A 276 13.49 32.13 -5.54
C LYS A 276 14.69 33.01 -5.21
N LYS A 277 15.61 33.10 -6.17
CA LYS A 277 16.65 34.10 -6.19
C LYS A 277 15.89 35.39 -6.46
N ASN A 278 15.39 36.00 -5.37
CA ASN A 278 14.93 37.38 -5.39
C ASN A 278 16.02 38.18 -6.13
N ALA A 279 15.72 38.89 -7.22
CA ALA A 279 14.86 40.06 -7.19
C ALA A 279 15.21 40.99 -6.01
N SER A 280 16.50 41.11 -5.70
CA SER A 280 17.08 42.20 -4.92
C SER A 280 18.33 42.68 -5.66
N GLY A 281 18.21 43.84 -6.27
CA GLY A 281 19.14 44.41 -7.26
C GLY A 281 18.26 45.05 -8.32
N GLY A 282 17.45 46.06 -8.00
CA GLY A 282 17.93 47.28 -7.36
C GLY A 282 18.60 48.09 -8.45
N ALA A 283 17.83 49.04 -9.00
CA ALA A 283 18.22 49.91 -10.08
C ALA A 283 19.53 50.65 -9.78
N GLU A 284 20.52 50.48 -10.64
CA GLU A 284 21.47 51.54 -10.99
C GLU A 284 21.66 51.48 -12.51
N GLY A 285 21.38 52.61 -13.15
CA GLY A 285 21.53 52.79 -14.58
C GLY A 285 23.01 52.83 -14.98
N GLY A 286 23.28 52.50 -16.23
CA GLY A 286 24.61 52.61 -16.81
C GLY A 286 24.68 51.90 -18.14
N ASP A 287 24.72 52.72 -19.18
CA ASP A 287 24.94 52.40 -20.59
C ASP A 287 26.27 51.65 -20.86
N VAL A 288 26.44 51.26 -22.12
CA VAL A 288 27.64 50.76 -22.82
C VAL A 288 27.69 49.24 -23.03
N GLY A 289 27.55 48.88 -24.31
CA GLY A 289 27.48 47.52 -24.80
C GLY A 289 28.81 46.79 -24.96
N GLY A 290 28.70 45.59 -25.54
CA GLY A 290 29.85 44.85 -26.06
C GLY A 290 29.79 43.35 -25.81
N VAL A 291 29.74 42.62 -26.93
CA VAL A 291 30.47 41.37 -27.21
C VAL A 291 29.98 40.05 -26.58
N ASP A 292 29.54 39.17 -27.49
CA ASP A 292 29.84 37.73 -27.63
C ASP A 292 30.57 37.01 -26.47
N GLU A 293 30.04 35.84 -26.06
CA GLU A 293 30.74 34.55 -26.25
C GLU A 293 29.92 33.36 -25.69
N GLY A 294 30.03 32.23 -26.40
CA GLY A 294 29.31 30.98 -26.12
C GLY A 294 29.73 30.26 -24.83
N GLY A 295 28.74 29.82 -24.06
CA GLY A 295 28.91 29.05 -22.83
C GLY A 295 28.33 27.64 -22.93
N LYS A 296 29.23 26.65 -22.92
CA LYS A 296 29.00 25.19 -22.97
C LYS A 296 27.95 24.68 -21.96
N LYS A 297 27.10 23.77 -22.45
CA LYS A 297 26.27 22.87 -21.64
C LYS A 297 27.16 21.81 -20.98
N ASN A 298 27.30 21.84 -19.65
CA ASN A 298 27.86 20.72 -18.90
C ASN A 298 26.74 19.74 -18.54
N ALA A 299 26.83 18.54 -19.11
CA ALA A 299 26.08 17.37 -18.69
C ALA A 299 26.60 16.91 -17.32
N ILE A 300 25.68 16.64 -16.40
CA ILE A 300 25.97 16.03 -15.10
C ILE A 300 25.93 14.51 -15.32
N GLU A 301 27.11 13.88 -15.25
CA GLU A 301 27.25 12.45 -14.99
C GLU A 301 26.75 12.16 -13.56
N LEU A 302 25.81 11.23 -13.45
CA LEU A 302 25.47 10.56 -12.20
C LEU A 302 26.07 9.16 -12.27
N SER A 303 27.26 9.00 -11.68
CA SER A 303 27.79 7.72 -11.23
C SER A 303 27.30 7.45 -9.81
N ASN A 304 26.51 6.39 -9.64
CA ASN A 304 26.51 5.47 -8.49
C ASN A 304 25.65 4.25 -8.85
#